data_AF-A0A672FAY9-F1
#
_entry.id   AF-A0A672FAY9-F1
#
_cell.length_a   1.000
_cell.length_b   1.000
_cell.length_c   1.000
_cell.angle_alpha   90.00
_cell.angle_beta   90.00
_cell.angle_gamma   90.00
#
_symmetry.space_group_name_H-M   'P 1'
#
loop_
_entity.id
_entity.type
_entity.pdbx_description
1 polymer ?
#
loop_
_entity_poly.entity_id
_entity_poly.type
_entity_poly.pdbx_seq_one_letter_code
_entity_poly.pdbx_strand_id
1 'polypeptide(L)'
;MVSIAKITREDRNLTQDDDRVWEEMMQVLELETDIANATSPAEERQDVTVLYNKMTLGELQSTFSFHVSNIPPLYRVPNVQCPPSALCNEQTAPTGLFSVCCRTMQNYLTWQIIFDRVNSLSRRFKEARARSDFAVFGPDSVWTTVEDAWWRECVRYVQSSMENAVGSFVRTRDLAGESKRMVSDLISKIQTAFVETLEELSWMDAPSKEKAREKAMAIKEHIGYPDHILQESNQKLDQEYAHLNFSEEHYFENILENLRSEAHKGLKKLREPVDPDLWIIGAAVVNAFYSHNRNQIGERSTVTPVQNVGSLKKKKKKTDYTEMKRCD
;
A
#
# COMPACT_ATOMS: atom_id res chain seq x y z
N MET A 1 7.46 -15.60 -15.13
CA MET A 1 7.74 -16.94 -14.57
C MET A 1 8.94 -17.61 -15.21
N VAL A 2 8.82 -18.13 -16.44
CA VAL A 2 9.84 -18.95 -17.12
C VAL A 2 11.22 -18.29 -17.18
N SER A 3 11.31 -17.03 -17.64
CA SER A 3 12.59 -16.32 -17.74
C SER A 3 13.31 -16.21 -16.39
N ILE A 4 12.57 -15.94 -15.31
CA ILE A 4 13.12 -15.83 -13.96
C ILE A 4 13.62 -17.19 -13.48
N ALA A 5 12.84 -18.26 -13.70
CA ALA A 5 13.24 -19.61 -13.34
C ALA A 5 14.52 -20.05 -14.07
N LYS A 6 14.66 -19.73 -15.36
CA LYS A 6 15.89 -20.02 -16.14
C LYS A 6 17.11 -19.29 -15.55
N ILE A 7 17.00 -17.99 -15.30
CA ILE A 7 18.08 -17.18 -14.67
C ILE A 7 18.49 -17.80 -13.33
N THR A 8 17.53 -18.17 -12.48
CA THR A 8 17.83 -18.78 -11.17
C THR A 8 18.49 -20.16 -11.29
N ARG A 9 18.13 -20.97 -12.29
CA ARG A 9 18.77 -22.27 -12.53
C ARG A 9 20.23 -22.11 -12.98
N GLU A 10 20.47 -21.16 -13.87
CA GLU A 10 21.82 -20.82 -14.33
C GLU A 10 22.72 -20.41 -13.17
N ASP A 11 22.24 -19.54 -12.27
CA ASP A 11 22.98 -19.13 -11.07
C ASP A 11 23.37 -20.27 -10.14
N ARG A 12 22.53 -21.31 -10.09
CA ARG A 12 22.75 -22.48 -9.24
C ARG A 12 23.52 -23.59 -9.97
N ASN A 13 24.01 -23.33 -11.19
CA ASN A 13 24.67 -24.32 -12.05
C ASN A 13 23.84 -25.61 -12.22
N LEU A 14 22.52 -25.46 -12.37
CA LEU A 14 21.61 -26.58 -12.63
C LEU A 14 21.49 -26.85 -14.13
N THR A 15 21.07 -28.07 -14.48
CA THR A 15 20.83 -28.44 -15.89
C THR A 15 19.80 -27.51 -16.54
N GLN A 16 20.06 -27.07 -17.77
CA GLN A 16 19.10 -26.32 -18.57
C GLN A 16 18.11 -27.32 -19.19
N ASP A 17 16.93 -27.42 -18.58
CA ASP A 17 15.81 -28.25 -19.02
C ASP A 17 14.61 -27.32 -19.21
N ASP A 18 14.59 -26.71 -20.39
CA ASP A 18 13.66 -25.62 -20.71
C ASP A 18 12.22 -26.10 -20.81
N ASP A 19 12.01 -27.32 -21.32
CA ASP A 19 10.68 -27.92 -21.47
C ASP A 19 10.04 -28.19 -20.11
N ARG A 20 10.82 -28.75 -19.17
CA ARG A 20 10.35 -28.95 -17.79
C ARG A 20 10.04 -27.64 -17.09
N VAL A 21 10.87 -26.61 -17.25
CA VAL A 21 10.59 -25.29 -16.66
C VAL A 21 9.31 -24.72 -17.24
N TRP A 22 9.08 -24.87 -18.54
CA TRP A 22 7.85 -24.42 -19.18
C TRP A 22 6.62 -25.15 -18.61
N GLU A 23 6.65 -26.48 -18.56
CA GLU A 23 5.56 -27.30 -18.03
C GLU A 23 5.21 -26.94 -16.57
N GLU A 24 6.22 -26.82 -15.70
CA GLU A 24 6.00 -26.47 -14.29
C GLU A 24 5.43 -25.07 -14.11
N MET A 25 5.85 -24.10 -14.94
CA MET A 25 5.31 -22.73 -14.87
C MET A 25 3.91 -22.63 -15.49
N MET A 26 3.57 -23.48 -16.47
CA MET A 26 2.22 -23.59 -16.99
C MET A 26 1.24 -24.10 -15.94
N GLN A 27 1.63 -25.11 -15.15
CA GLN A 27 0.80 -25.61 -14.04
C GLN A 27 0.57 -24.53 -12.97
N VAL A 28 1.56 -23.66 -12.73
CA VAL A 28 1.41 -22.51 -11.81
C VAL A 28 0.41 -21.50 -12.37
N LEU A 29 0.45 -21.23 -13.67
CA LEU A 29 -0.51 -20.34 -14.34
C LEU A 29 -1.94 -20.90 -14.33
N GLU A 30 -2.10 -22.20 -14.58
CA GLU A 30 -3.40 -22.87 -14.48
C GLU A 30 -3.98 -22.76 -13.07
N LEU A 31 -3.15 -23.01 -12.04
CA LEU A 31 -3.55 -22.81 -10.65
C LEU A 31 -3.95 -21.36 -10.36
N GLU A 32 -3.18 -20.37 -10.83
CA GLU A 32 -3.50 -18.95 -10.66
C GLU A 32 -4.81 -18.57 -11.36
N THR A 33 -5.10 -19.20 -12.50
CA THR A 33 -6.37 -19.03 -13.23
C THR A 33 -7.54 -19.61 -12.45
N ASP A 34 -7.38 -20.79 -11.84
CA ASP A 34 -8.40 -21.40 -10.98
C ASP A 34 -8.68 -20.54 -9.73
N ILE A 35 -7.62 -19.99 -9.11
CA ILE A 35 -7.74 -19.05 -7.99
C ILE A 35 -8.49 -17.79 -8.43
N ALA A 36 -8.15 -17.22 -9.59
CA ALA A 36 -8.79 -16.02 -10.12
C ALA A 36 -10.28 -16.27 -10.44
N ASN A 37 -10.63 -17.43 -10.99
CA ASN A 37 -12.03 -17.79 -11.26
C ASN A 37 -12.86 -18.00 -9.99
N ALA A 38 -12.22 -18.42 -8.89
CA ALA A 38 -12.87 -18.56 -7.59
C ALA A 38 -12.94 -17.24 -6.80
N THR A 39 -12.29 -16.17 -7.29
CA THR A 39 -12.22 -14.87 -6.64
C THR A 39 -13.44 -14.03 -7.04
N SER A 40 -14.22 -13.57 -6.07
CA SER A 40 -15.41 -12.73 -6.31
C SER A 40 -15.09 -11.46 -7.15
N PRO A 41 -15.93 -11.06 -8.11
CA PRO A 41 -15.75 -9.84 -8.90
C PRO A 41 -15.67 -8.56 -8.05
N ALA A 42 -15.06 -7.51 -8.59
CA ALA A 42 -14.88 -6.24 -7.87
C ALA A 42 -16.22 -5.56 -7.53
N GLU A 43 -17.23 -5.73 -8.39
CA GLU A 43 -18.57 -5.17 -8.25
C GLU A 43 -19.31 -5.75 -7.04
N GLU A 44 -19.12 -7.04 -6.77
CA GLU A 44 -19.72 -7.74 -5.61
C GLU A 44 -19.04 -7.37 -4.28
N ARG A 45 -17.86 -6.74 -4.35
CA ARG A 45 -17.07 -6.32 -3.18
C ARG A 45 -17.24 -4.84 -2.81
N GLN A 46 -18.20 -4.13 -3.41
CA GLN A 46 -18.43 -2.72 -3.10
C GLN A 46 -19.25 -2.52 -1.81
N ASP A 47 -20.13 -3.47 -1.49
CA ASP A 47 -20.96 -3.38 -0.29
C ASP A 47 -20.21 -3.90 0.94
N VAL A 48 -19.74 -2.96 1.76
CA VAL A 48 -19.03 -3.25 3.00
C VAL A 48 -19.86 -4.06 4.01
N THR A 49 -21.20 -4.00 3.95
CA THR A 49 -22.07 -4.75 4.86
C THR A 49 -22.10 -6.23 4.51
N VAL A 50 -22.04 -6.54 3.22
CA VAL A 50 -21.99 -7.90 2.67
C VAL A 50 -20.61 -8.54 2.87
N LEU A 51 -19.54 -7.73 2.84
CA LEU A 51 -18.19 -8.17 3.16
C LEU A 51 -17.95 -8.37 4.66
N TYR A 52 -18.78 -7.79 5.54
CA TYR A 52 -18.61 -7.88 6.97
C TYR A 52 -19.15 -9.21 7.52
N ASN A 53 -18.39 -10.30 7.37
CA ASN A 53 -18.75 -11.60 7.95
C ASN A 53 -17.83 -11.94 9.13
N LYS A 54 -18.25 -11.55 10.33
CA LYS A 54 -17.54 -11.88 11.56
C LYS A 54 -17.86 -13.32 11.98
N MET A 55 -16.83 -14.14 12.14
CA MET A 55 -16.97 -15.53 12.59
C MET A 55 -15.90 -15.88 13.63
N THR A 56 -16.22 -16.83 14.50
CA THR A 56 -15.25 -17.43 15.41
C THR A 56 -14.26 -18.30 14.64
N LEU A 57 -13.09 -18.57 15.24
CA LEU A 57 -12.11 -19.46 14.61
C LEU A 57 -12.65 -20.89 14.42
N GLY A 58 -13.56 -21.35 15.29
CA GLY A 58 -14.22 -22.65 15.15
C GLY A 58 -15.18 -22.69 13.96
N GLU A 59 -15.99 -21.64 13.80
CA GLU A 59 -16.88 -21.48 12.63
C GLU A 59 -16.06 -21.43 11.34
N LEU A 60 -14.99 -20.65 11.30
CA LEU A 60 -14.07 -20.58 10.16
C LEU A 60 -13.54 -21.96 9.76
N GLN A 61 -13.09 -22.74 10.74
CA GLN A 61 -12.58 -24.08 10.51
C GLN A 61 -13.66 -25.03 9.97
N SER A 62 -14.89 -24.94 10.47
CA SER A 62 -16.01 -25.75 9.99
C SER A 62 -16.48 -25.38 8.59
N THR A 63 -16.53 -24.08 8.27
CA THR A 63 -17.07 -23.57 7.00
C THR A 63 -16.10 -23.78 5.84
N PHE A 64 -14.80 -23.55 6.07
CA PHE A 64 -13.80 -23.56 5.00
C PHE A 64 -12.86 -24.77 5.05
N SER A 65 -13.08 -25.71 5.97
CA SER A 65 -12.14 -26.81 6.26
C SER A 65 -10.71 -26.31 6.51
N PHE A 66 -10.59 -25.08 7.02
CA PHE A 66 -9.32 -24.41 7.26
C PHE A 66 -8.83 -24.73 8.67
N HIS A 67 -7.66 -25.35 8.80
CA HIS A 67 -7.08 -25.60 10.12
C HIS A 67 -6.45 -24.32 10.67
N VAL A 68 -6.90 -23.86 11.83
CA VAL A 68 -6.35 -22.69 12.52
C VAL A 68 -4.85 -22.81 12.79
N SER A 69 -4.33 -24.04 12.94
CA SER A 69 -2.89 -24.34 13.05
C SER A 69 -2.08 -23.97 11.80
N ASN A 70 -2.73 -23.75 10.65
CA ASN A 70 -2.10 -23.29 9.41
C ASN A 70 -1.91 -21.78 9.37
N ILE A 71 -2.57 -21.01 10.26
CA ILE A 71 -2.20 -19.62 10.47
C ILE A 71 -0.77 -19.65 10.98
N PRO A 72 0.22 -19.07 10.26
CA PRO A 72 1.60 -19.03 10.72
C PRO A 72 1.61 -18.54 12.17
N PRO A 73 2.29 -19.24 13.09
CA PRO A 73 2.18 -18.96 14.50
C PRO A 73 2.48 -17.49 14.76
N LEU A 74 1.43 -16.72 15.05
CA LEU A 74 1.50 -15.30 15.46
C LEU A 74 2.44 -15.13 16.66
N TYR A 75 2.70 -16.22 17.38
CA TYR A 75 3.68 -16.37 18.46
C TYR A 75 5.13 -16.03 18.08
N ARG A 76 5.51 -15.92 16.79
CA ARG A 76 6.82 -15.36 16.44
C ARG A 76 6.95 -13.87 16.78
N VAL A 77 5.82 -13.18 16.95
CA VAL A 77 5.79 -11.82 17.48
C VAL A 77 5.47 -11.90 18.97
N PRO A 78 6.37 -11.45 19.86
CA PRO A 78 6.11 -11.44 21.29
C PRO A 78 4.79 -10.71 21.60
N ASN A 79 4.00 -11.26 22.53
CA ASN A 79 2.73 -10.69 22.99
C ASN A 79 1.57 -10.61 21.98
N VAL A 80 1.64 -11.28 20.82
CA VAL A 80 0.50 -11.36 19.90
C VAL A 80 -0.24 -12.70 20.07
N GLN A 81 -1.37 -12.67 20.80
CA GLN A 81 -2.27 -13.82 20.94
C GLN A 81 -3.34 -13.84 19.84
N CYS A 82 -3.59 -15.03 19.29
CA CYS A 82 -4.62 -15.27 18.26
C CYS A 82 -5.99 -14.70 18.68
N PRO A 83 -6.71 -13.98 17.79
CA PRO A 83 -7.99 -13.37 18.13
C PRO A 83 -9.09 -14.43 18.28
N PRO A 84 -10.12 -14.20 19.13
CA PRO A 84 -11.21 -15.15 19.30
C PRO A 84 -12.13 -15.24 18.06
N SER A 85 -12.09 -14.23 17.19
CA SER A 85 -12.88 -14.14 15.97
C SER A 85 -12.07 -13.51 14.85
N ALA A 86 -12.35 -13.91 13.61
CA ALA A 86 -11.84 -13.33 12.39
C ALA A 86 -12.97 -12.67 11.59
N LEU A 87 -12.59 -11.75 10.72
CA LEU A 87 -13.50 -11.12 9.77
C LEU A 87 -13.17 -11.69 8.39
N CYS A 88 -14.16 -12.31 7.75
CA CYS A 88 -14.01 -13.00 6.48
C CYS A 88 -14.75 -12.23 5.40
N ASN A 89 -13.99 -11.73 4.42
CA ASN A 89 -14.55 -10.94 3.33
C ASN A 89 -15.07 -11.82 2.18
N GLU A 90 -14.77 -13.12 2.20
CA GLU A 90 -15.25 -14.08 1.22
C GLU A 90 -16.32 -14.98 1.81
N GLN A 91 -17.38 -15.21 1.04
CA GLN A 91 -18.52 -16.02 1.46
C GLN A 91 -18.40 -17.48 1.00
N THR A 92 -17.57 -17.75 0.00
CA THR A 92 -17.40 -19.09 -0.56
C THR A 92 -15.96 -19.56 -0.49
N ALA A 93 -15.77 -20.82 -0.14
CA ALA A 93 -14.46 -21.45 -0.22
C ALA A 93 -14.14 -21.75 -1.68
N PRO A 94 -12.92 -21.45 -2.18
CA PRO A 94 -12.52 -21.90 -3.51
C PRO A 94 -12.53 -23.44 -3.55
N THR A 95 -13.54 -24.02 -4.18
CA THR A 95 -13.65 -25.47 -4.39
C THR A 95 -12.54 -25.94 -5.32
N GLY A 96 -11.81 -26.99 -4.94
CA GLY A 96 -10.78 -27.60 -5.79
C GLY A 96 -9.34 -27.12 -5.54
N LEU A 97 -9.11 -26.07 -4.75
CA LEU A 97 -7.74 -25.60 -4.46
C LEU A 97 -6.88 -26.65 -3.72
N PHE A 98 -7.54 -27.50 -2.91
CA PHE A 98 -6.89 -28.52 -2.10
C PHE A 98 -6.57 -29.82 -2.84
N SER A 99 -7.05 -30.01 -4.08
CA SER A 99 -6.73 -31.19 -4.90
C SER A 99 -5.45 -31.06 -5.73
N VAL A 100 -4.78 -29.91 -5.67
CA VAL A 100 -3.58 -29.60 -6.43
C VAL A 100 -2.36 -30.30 -5.80
N CYS A 101 -1.42 -30.78 -6.61
CA CYS A 101 -0.24 -31.44 -6.07
C CYS A 101 0.60 -30.48 -5.22
N CYS A 102 1.19 -30.99 -4.14
CA CYS A 102 1.98 -30.19 -3.19
C CYS A 102 3.11 -29.41 -3.87
N ARG A 103 3.70 -29.96 -4.94
CA ARG A 103 4.77 -29.31 -5.68
C ARG A 103 4.29 -28.08 -6.46
N THR A 104 3.15 -28.17 -7.14
CA THR A 104 2.55 -27.06 -7.88
C THR A 104 2.15 -25.93 -6.93
N MET A 105 1.55 -26.30 -5.78
CA MET A 105 1.23 -25.34 -4.71
C MET A 105 2.49 -24.63 -4.18
N GLN A 106 3.56 -25.38 -3.92
CA GLN A 106 4.84 -24.80 -3.48
C GLN A 106 5.43 -23.88 -4.55
N ASN A 107 5.41 -24.28 -5.81
CA ASN A 107 5.89 -23.47 -6.94
C ASN A 107 5.10 -22.14 -7.03
N TYR A 108 3.78 -22.18 -6.86
CA TYR A 108 2.93 -20.98 -6.83
C TYR A 108 3.28 -20.06 -5.66
N LEU A 109 3.33 -20.58 -4.42
CA LEU A 109 3.67 -19.77 -3.24
C LEU A 109 5.07 -19.16 -3.33
N THR A 110 6.05 -19.93 -3.81
CA THR A 110 7.41 -19.45 -4.06
C THR A 110 7.42 -18.40 -5.17
N TRP A 111 6.64 -18.59 -6.24
CA TRP A 111 6.51 -17.62 -7.31
C TRP A 111 5.95 -16.28 -6.83
N GLN A 112 4.91 -16.27 -6.00
CA GLN A 112 4.35 -15.02 -5.44
C GLN A 112 5.43 -14.21 -4.69
N ILE A 113 6.24 -14.89 -3.87
CA ILE A 113 7.37 -14.25 -3.17
C ILE A 113 8.42 -13.73 -4.16
N ILE A 114 8.80 -14.53 -5.17
CA ILE A 114 9.78 -14.12 -6.17
C ILE A 114 9.28 -12.91 -6.97
N PHE A 115 8.02 -12.93 -7.38
CA PHE A 115 7.38 -11.88 -8.17
C PHE A 115 7.47 -10.52 -7.48
N ASP A 116 7.20 -10.47 -6.19
CA ASP A 116 7.28 -9.24 -5.39
C ASP A 116 8.72 -8.79 -5.05
N ARG A 117 9.72 -9.66 -5.25
CA ARG A 117 11.13 -9.37 -4.92
C ARG A 117 12.02 -9.16 -6.13
N VAL A 118 11.52 -9.47 -7.33
CA VAL A 118 12.31 -9.46 -8.56
C VAL A 118 12.90 -8.08 -8.87
N ASN A 119 12.19 -7.00 -8.50
CA ASN A 119 12.64 -5.62 -8.68
C ASN A 119 13.76 -5.22 -7.71
N SER A 120 14.02 -6.01 -6.68
CA SER A 120 15.09 -5.79 -5.71
C SER A 120 16.38 -6.53 -6.05
N LEU A 121 16.42 -7.25 -7.17
CA LEU A 121 17.55 -8.07 -7.60
C LEU A 121 18.38 -7.37 -8.70
N SER A 122 19.38 -8.08 -9.21
CA SER A 122 20.25 -7.59 -10.27
C SER A 122 19.49 -7.26 -11.55
N ARG A 123 20.09 -6.42 -12.40
CA ARG A 123 19.50 -5.87 -13.64
C ARG A 123 18.81 -6.93 -14.52
N ARG A 124 19.38 -8.13 -14.66
CA ARG A 124 18.79 -9.21 -15.46
C ARG A 124 17.41 -9.67 -14.97
N PHE A 125 17.16 -9.65 -13.67
CA PHE A 125 15.87 -9.99 -13.08
C PHE A 125 14.85 -8.87 -13.34
N LYS A 126 15.28 -7.62 -13.15
CA LYS A 126 14.47 -6.43 -13.46
C LYS A 126 14.07 -6.38 -14.94
N GLU A 127 15.00 -6.66 -15.84
CA GLU A 127 14.73 -6.70 -17.29
C GLU A 127 13.74 -7.81 -17.67
N ALA A 128 13.87 -9.00 -17.07
CA ALA A 128 12.91 -10.09 -17.28
C ALA A 128 11.50 -9.72 -16.80
N ARG A 129 11.41 -8.94 -15.71
CA ARG A 129 10.13 -8.40 -15.20
C ARG A 129 9.55 -7.32 -16.11
N ALA A 130 10.34 -6.33 -16.49
CA ALA A 130 9.90 -5.22 -17.34
C ALA A 130 9.30 -5.70 -18.68
N ARG A 131 9.82 -6.79 -19.27
CA ARG A 131 9.21 -7.41 -20.46
C ARG A 131 7.79 -7.91 -20.22
N SER A 132 7.52 -8.44 -19.03
CA SER A 132 6.17 -8.90 -18.64
C SER A 132 5.26 -7.71 -18.37
N ASP A 133 5.76 -6.69 -17.67
CA ASP A 133 5.01 -5.45 -17.43
C ASP A 133 4.68 -4.72 -18.72
N PHE A 134 5.58 -4.73 -19.71
CA PHE A 134 5.34 -4.18 -21.05
C PHE A 134 4.12 -4.83 -21.72
N ALA A 135 3.99 -6.15 -21.62
CA ALA A 135 2.86 -6.87 -22.20
C ALA A 135 1.53 -6.56 -21.51
N VAL A 136 1.55 -6.27 -20.20
CA VAL A 136 0.34 -6.02 -19.40
C VAL A 136 -0.09 -4.55 -19.46
N PHE A 137 0.87 -3.62 -19.32
CA PHE A 137 0.58 -2.20 -19.13
C PHE A 137 0.89 -1.32 -20.35
N GLY A 138 1.53 -1.88 -21.38
CA GLY A 138 1.90 -1.16 -22.60
C GLY A 138 3.07 -0.18 -22.43
N PRO A 139 3.60 0.36 -23.53
CA PRO A 139 4.86 1.12 -23.56
C PRO A 139 4.85 2.43 -22.74
N ASP A 140 3.67 3.00 -22.49
CA ASP A 140 3.54 4.30 -21.79
C ASP A 140 3.51 4.15 -20.27
N SER A 141 3.51 2.92 -19.76
CA SER A 141 3.48 2.66 -18.33
C SER A 141 4.88 2.79 -17.72
N VAL A 142 4.95 3.47 -16.57
CA VAL A 142 6.14 3.63 -15.73
C VAL A 142 6.79 2.28 -15.39
N TRP A 143 6.02 1.19 -15.38
CA TRP A 143 6.51 -0.16 -15.07
C TRP A 143 7.25 -0.85 -16.22
N THR A 144 7.29 -0.24 -17.40
CA THR A 144 7.76 -0.91 -18.63
C THR A 144 9.13 -0.44 -19.09
N THR A 145 9.63 0.66 -18.50
CA THR A 145 10.96 1.20 -18.74
C THR A 145 11.91 0.84 -17.60
N VAL A 146 12.92 0.01 -17.87
CA VAL A 146 14.01 -0.28 -16.91
C VAL A 146 14.85 0.96 -16.62
N GLU A 147 14.80 1.97 -17.51
CA GLU A 147 15.52 3.25 -17.41
C GLU A 147 14.83 4.30 -16.57
N ASP A 148 13.78 3.95 -15.82
CA ASP A 148 13.33 4.82 -14.74
C ASP A 148 14.57 5.10 -13.87
N ALA A 149 14.98 6.37 -13.81
CA ALA A 149 16.31 6.69 -13.29
C ALA A 149 16.43 6.07 -11.89
N TRP A 150 17.34 5.10 -11.72
CA TRP A 150 17.41 4.18 -10.55
C TRP A 150 17.19 4.88 -9.19
N TRP A 151 17.67 6.12 -9.06
CA TRP A 151 17.47 6.96 -7.89
C TRP A 151 15.98 7.19 -7.57
N ARG A 152 15.09 7.29 -8.56
CA ARG A 152 13.63 7.43 -8.40
C ARG A 152 13.02 6.20 -7.78
N GLU A 153 13.45 5.01 -8.20
CA GLU A 153 13.02 3.73 -7.60
C GLU A 153 13.44 3.69 -6.13
N CYS A 154 14.71 4.04 -5.84
CA CYS A 154 15.21 4.14 -4.47
C CYS A 154 14.44 5.16 -3.63
N VAL A 155 14.17 6.35 -4.16
CA VAL A 155 13.41 7.40 -3.48
C VAL A 155 11.98 6.95 -3.20
N ARG A 156 11.30 6.32 -4.18
CA ARG A 156 9.94 5.77 -4.00
C ARG A 156 9.92 4.68 -2.93
N TYR A 157 10.92 3.81 -2.94
CA TYR A 157 11.06 2.74 -1.95
C TYR A 157 11.22 3.30 -0.53
N VAL A 158 12.19 4.20 -0.32
CA VAL A 158 12.42 4.84 1.00
C VAL A 158 11.19 5.65 1.42
N GLN A 159 10.54 6.35 0.49
CA GLN A 159 9.28 7.05 0.75
C GLN A 159 8.17 6.11 1.24
N SER A 160 8.06 4.90 0.66
CA SER A 160 7.04 3.93 1.07
C SER A 160 7.33 3.26 2.42
N SER A 161 8.60 2.93 2.70
CA SER A 161 8.97 2.23 3.94
C SER A 161 9.21 3.18 5.12
N MET A 162 9.57 4.43 4.87
CA MET A 162 9.94 5.43 5.89
C MET A 162 9.20 6.76 5.68
N GLU A 163 7.88 6.67 5.54
CA GLU A 163 7.03 7.78 5.13
C GLU A 163 7.13 9.04 6.01
N ASN A 164 7.28 8.87 7.33
CA ASN A 164 7.39 9.96 8.30
C ASN A 164 8.79 10.60 8.26
N ALA A 165 9.84 9.80 8.12
CA ALA A 165 11.21 10.31 7.99
C ALA A 165 11.39 11.13 6.71
N VAL A 166 10.92 10.60 5.57
CA VAL A 166 10.93 11.34 4.29
C VAL A 166 10.01 12.56 4.35
N GLY A 167 8.85 12.44 5.00
CA GLY A 167 7.94 13.56 5.21
C GLY A 167 8.58 14.73 5.98
N SER A 168 9.37 14.42 7.02
CA SER A 168 10.14 15.40 7.78
C SER A 168 11.17 16.12 6.90
N PHE A 169 11.89 15.35 6.09
CA PHE A 169 12.91 15.87 5.17
C PHE A 169 12.35 16.77 4.05
N VAL A 170 11.22 16.39 3.43
CA VAL A 170 10.64 17.15 2.32
C VAL A 170 10.03 18.46 2.81
N ARG A 171 9.42 18.47 4.01
CA ARG A 171 8.73 19.65 4.50
C ARG A 171 9.65 20.82 4.80
N THR A 172 10.84 20.57 5.35
CA THR A 172 11.81 21.65 5.67
C THR A 172 12.17 22.50 4.45
N ARG A 173 11.89 22.04 3.22
CA ARG A 173 12.18 22.76 1.98
C ARG A 173 10.99 23.48 1.35
N ASP A 174 9.79 22.89 1.36
CA ASP A 174 8.75 23.30 0.40
C ASP A 174 7.44 23.84 1.01
N LEU A 175 7.19 23.71 2.32
CA LEU A 175 5.87 23.98 2.90
C LEU A 175 5.90 25.07 3.97
N ALA A 176 5.57 26.30 3.56
CA ALA A 176 5.27 27.39 4.48
C ALA A 176 3.96 27.12 5.24
N GLY A 177 3.94 27.39 6.56
CA GLY A 177 2.77 27.17 7.41
C GLY A 177 1.49 27.94 6.99
N GLU A 178 1.62 28.93 6.11
CA GLU A 178 0.48 29.67 5.54
C GLU A 178 -0.41 28.80 4.65
N SER A 179 0.16 27.87 3.87
CA SER A 179 -0.62 26.97 3.01
C SER A 179 -1.54 26.06 3.83
N LYS A 180 -1.07 25.54 4.97
CA LYS A 180 -1.87 24.71 5.89
C LYS A 180 -3.11 25.46 6.40
N ARG A 181 -2.97 26.75 6.71
CA ARG A 181 -4.10 27.60 7.15
C ARG A 181 -5.11 27.85 6.04
N MET A 182 -4.63 28.13 4.82
CA MET A 182 -5.51 28.38 3.67
C MET A 182 -6.32 27.14 3.31
N VAL A 183 -5.70 25.95 3.30
CA VAL A 183 -6.42 24.70 3.00
C VAL A 183 -7.42 24.35 4.10
N SER A 184 -7.07 24.57 5.38
CA SER A 184 -8.02 24.36 6.49
C SER A 184 -9.25 25.27 6.39
N ASP A 185 -9.06 26.56 6.07
CA ASP A 185 -10.18 27.48 5.82
C ASP A 185 -11.04 27.05 4.62
N LEU A 186 -10.42 26.55 3.54
CA LEU A 186 -11.15 26.02 2.39
C LEU A 186 -11.97 24.77 2.75
N ILE A 187 -11.39 23.82 3.48
CA ILE A 187 -12.07 22.61 3.94
C ILE A 187 -13.28 22.98 4.82
N SER A 188 -13.10 23.91 5.76
CA SER A 188 -14.17 24.40 6.62
C SER A 188 -15.33 25.01 5.83
N LYS A 189 -15.02 25.79 4.78
CA LYS A 189 -16.03 26.35 3.88
C LYS A 189 -16.75 25.28 3.07
N ILE A 190 -16.03 24.28 2.55
CA ILE A 190 -16.62 23.16 1.81
C ILE A 190 -17.55 22.34 2.73
N GLN A 191 -17.12 22.07 3.97
CA GLN A 191 -17.93 21.36 4.96
C GLN A 191 -19.22 22.12 5.28
N THR A 192 -19.13 23.44 5.45
CA THR A 192 -20.30 24.30 5.68
C THR A 192 -21.27 24.25 4.50
N ALA A 193 -20.78 24.46 3.27
CA ALA A 193 -21.59 24.41 2.07
C ALA A 193 -22.22 23.02 1.83
N PHE A 194 -21.51 21.94 2.19
CA PHE A 194 -22.05 20.58 2.13
C PHE A 194 -23.23 20.41 3.10
N VAL A 195 -23.11 20.89 4.33
CA VAL A 195 -24.20 20.86 5.32
C VAL A 195 -25.40 21.69 4.87
N GLU A 196 -25.18 22.87 4.30
CA GLU A 196 -26.26 23.69 3.72
C GLU A 196 -26.97 22.95 2.57
N THR A 197 -26.20 22.29 1.69
CA THR A 197 -26.74 21.50 0.58
C THR A 197 -27.60 20.34 1.09
N LEU A 198 -27.21 19.67 2.19
CA LEU A 198 -27.98 18.56 2.78
C LEU A 198 -29.42 18.98 3.13
N GLU A 199 -29.61 20.22 3.59
CA GLU A 199 -30.95 20.74 3.94
C GLU A 199 -31.85 20.87 2.71
N GLU A 200 -31.29 21.19 1.55
CA GLU A 200 -32.03 21.37 0.29
C GLU A 200 -32.39 20.05 -0.41
N LEU A 201 -31.80 18.92 -0.01
CA LEU A 201 -32.03 17.63 -0.66
C LEU A 201 -33.47 17.12 -0.41
N SER A 202 -34.27 17.03 -1.47
CA SER A 202 -35.66 16.56 -1.39
C SER A 202 -35.81 15.05 -1.25
N TRP A 203 -34.76 14.27 -1.59
CA TRP A 203 -34.79 12.81 -1.55
C TRP A 203 -34.41 12.21 -0.19
N MET A 204 -33.89 13.02 0.75
CA MET A 204 -33.53 12.59 2.10
C MET A 204 -34.60 13.01 3.11
N ASP A 205 -34.96 12.09 4.00
CA ASP A 205 -35.82 12.41 5.15
C ASP A 205 -35.07 13.20 6.24
N ALA A 206 -35.83 13.85 7.13
CA ALA A 206 -35.25 14.68 8.19
C ALA A 206 -34.32 13.90 9.15
N PRO A 207 -34.65 12.67 9.60
CA PRO A 207 -33.74 11.88 10.43
C PRO A 207 -32.41 11.56 9.73
N SER A 208 -32.42 11.21 8.45
CA SER A 208 -31.20 10.91 7.69
C SER A 208 -30.35 12.16 7.45
N LYS A 209 -30.98 13.31 7.22
CA LYS A 209 -30.27 14.60 7.11
C LYS A 209 -29.52 14.94 8.39
N GLU A 210 -30.14 14.78 9.55
CA GLU A 210 -29.46 15.06 10.83
C GLU A 210 -28.26 14.12 11.03
N LYS A 211 -28.39 12.82 10.70
CA LYS A 211 -27.25 11.88 10.74
C LYS A 211 -26.15 12.21 9.74
N ALA A 212 -26.49 12.66 8.54
CA ALA A 212 -25.51 13.10 7.56
C ALA A 212 -24.77 14.36 8.04
N ARG A 213 -25.49 15.30 8.68
CA ARG A 213 -24.92 16.51 9.28
C ARG A 213 -24.00 16.19 10.45
N GLU A 214 -24.41 15.34 11.39
CA GLU A 214 -23.56 14.85 12.48
C GLU A 214 -22.25 14.27 11.93
N LYS A 215 -22.34 13.41 10.90
CA LYS A 215 -21.17 12.79 10.27
C LYS A 215 -20.26 13.82 9.59
N ALA A 216 -20.85 14.73 8.81
CA ALA A 216 -20.12 15.75 8.09
C ALA A 216 -19.32 16.65 9.05
N MET A 217 -19.96 17.11 10.14
CA MET A 217 -19.32 17.98 11.15
C MET A 217 -18.27 17.24 11.99
N ALA A 218 -18.36 15.92 12.10
CA ALA A 218 -17.38 15.08 12.79
C ALA A 218 -16.17 14.67 11.93
N ILE A 219 -16.07 15.13 10.67
CA ILE A 219 -14.92 14.82 9.80
C ILE A 219 -13.67 15.47 10.38
N LYS A 220 -12.63 14.68 10.59
CA LYS A 220 -11.30 15.16 10.98
C LYS A 220 -10.43 15.40 9.74
N GLU A 221 -9.74 16.53 9.71
CA GLU A 221 -8.83 16.90 8.62
C GLU A 221 -7.36 16.65 8.97
N HIS A 222 -6.62 16.09 8.01
CA HIS A 222 -5.17 15.89 8.07
C HIS A 222 -4.52 16.57 6.86
N ILE A 223 -3.95 17.75 7.10
CA ILE A 223 -3.43 18.63 6.05
C ILE A 223 -1.91 18.63 6.07
N GLY A 224 -1.32 18.14 4.98
CA GLY A 224 0.12 18.17 4.75
C GLY A 224 0.88 17.09 5.50
N TYR A 225 1.11 17.28 6.81
CA TYR A 225 1.97 16.41 7.61
C TYR A 225 1.56 16.38 9.09
N PRO A 226 1.85 15.28 9.80
CA PRO A 226 1.73 15.23 11.26
C PRO A 226 2.72 16.17 11.95
N ASP A 227 2.27 16.94 12.94
CA ASP A 227 3.12 17.96 13.58
C ASP A 227 4.31 17.35 14.36
N HIS A 228 4.21 16.09 14.79
CA HIS A 228 5.25 15.43 15.58
C HIS A 228 6.53 15.09 14.79
N ILE A 229 6.48 14.95 13.46
CA ILE A 229 7.66 14.53 12.66
C ILE A 229 8.71 15.64 12.53
N LEU A 230 8.48 16.78 13.16
CA LEU A 230 9.12 18.07 12.89
C LEU A 230 9.63 18.77 14.14
N GLN A 231 9.17 18.27 15.28
CA GLN A 231 9.59 18.75 16.57
C GLN A 231 10.93 18.06 16.82
N GLU A 232 12.05 18.78 16.68
CA GLU A 232 13.38 18.21 16.92
C GLU A 232 13.54 17.65 18.34
N SER A 233 12.78 18.17 19.30
CA SER A 233 12.72 17.66 20.67
C SER A 233 11.86 16.39 20.83
N ASN A 234 11.15 15.96 19.79
CA ASN A 234 10.24 14.83 19.83
C ASN A 234 10.91 13.56 19.33
N GLN A 235 11.24 12.68 20.28
CA GLN A 235 11.90 11.39 20.00
C GLN A 235 10.99 10.37 19.32
N LYS A 236 9.70 10.67 19.07
CA LYS A 236 8.75 9.71 18.48
C LYS A 236 9.19 9.24 17.10
N LEU A 237 9.77 10.12 16.28
CA LEU A 237 10.23 9.76 14.95
C LEU A 237 11.43 8.79 15.01
N ASP A 238 12.42 9.08 15.86
CA ASP A 238 13.58 8.20 16.04
C ASP A 238 13.17 6.86 16.63
N GLN A 239 12.25 6.85 17.61
CA GLN A 239 11.71 5.64 18.21
C GLN A 239 10.94 4.76 17.22
N GLU A 240 10.33 5.35 16.18
CA GLU A 240 9.61 4.61 15.15
C GLU A 240 10.54 3.70 14.30
N TYR A 241 11.81 4.09 14.17
CA TYR A 241 12.82 3.42 13.35
C TYR A 241 14.00 2.87 14.17
N ALA A 242 14.01 3.02 15.50
CA ALA A 242 15.12 2.65 16.37
C ALA A 242 15.53 1.16 16.32
N HIS A 243 14.62 0.27 15.92
CA HIS A 243 14.88 -1.17 15.78
C HIS A 243 15.38 -1.57 14.40
N LEU A 244 15.44 -0.63 13.44
CA LEU A 244 15.95 -0.89 12.09
C LEU A 244 17.46 -0.64 12.06
N ASN A 245 18.19 -1.58 11.47
CA ASN A 245 19.62 -1.45 11.23
C ASN A 245 19.92 -1.74 9.77
N PHE A 246 20.25 -0.71 9.00
CA PHE A 246 20.52 -0.82 7.58
C PHE A 246 22.01 -0.84 7.28
N SER A 247 22.39 -1.56 6.23
CA SER A 247 23.74 -1.54 5.67
C SER A 247 23.72 -0.94 4.27
N GLU A 248 24.69 -0.09 3.97
CA GLU A 248 24.85 0.53 2.64
C GLU A 248 25.20 -0.51 1.57
N GLU A 249 25.77 -1.66 1.95
CA GLU A 249 26.22 -2.72 1.04
C GLU A 249 25.16 -3.83 0.83
N HIS A 250 24.14 -3.90 1.69
CA HIS A 250 23.19 -5.02 1.76
C HIS A 250 21.75 -4.56 1.52
N TYR A 251 21.48 -4.10 0.29
CA TYR A 251 20.16 -3.58 -0.09
C TYR A 251 19.03 -4.61 0.05
N PHE A 252 19.27 -5.87 -0.34
CA PHE A 252 18.24 -6.90 -0.26
C PHE A 252 17.88 -7.23 1.19
N GLU A 253 18.87 -7.29 2.06
CA GLU A 253 18.71 -7.48 3.50
C GLU A 253 17.94 -6.31 4.14
N ASN A 254 18.23 -5.07 3.74
CA ASN A 254 17.47 -3.89 4.19
C ASN A 254 15.98 -4.00 3.84
N ILE A 255 15.66 -4.56 2.67
CA ILE A 255 14.26 -4.82 2.27
C ILE A 255 13.62 -5.87 3.15
N LEU A 256 14.30 -6.97 3.41
CA LEU A 256 13.80 -8.01 4.30
C LEU A 256 13.58 -7.50 5.74
N GLU A 257 14.45 -6.60 6.21
CA GLU A 257 14.30 -5.96 7.52
C GLU A 257 13.07 -5.05 7.57
N ASN A 258 12.83 -4.24 6.54
CA ASN A 258 11.62 -3.42 6.42
C ASN A 258 10.35 -4.27 6.42
N LEU A 259 10.31 -5.34 5.62
CA LEU A 259 9.16 -6.24 5.55
C LEU A 259 8.86 -6.91 6.90
N ARG A 260 9.91 -7.32 7.62
CA ARG A 260 9.77 -7.89 8.97
C ARG A 260 9.20 -6.85 9.94
N SER A 261 9.73 -5.63 9.91
CA SER A 261 9.29 -4.51 10.74
C SER A 261 7.82 -4.15 10.47
N GLU A 262 7.41 -4.04 9.21
CA GLU A 262 6.04 -3.76 8.81
C GLU A 262 5.08 -4.87 9.26
N ALA A 263 5.43 -6.14 9.04
CA ALA A 263 4.65 -7.26 9.51
C ALA A 263 4.50 -7.26 11.04
N HIS A 264 5.58 -7.01 11.79
CA HIS A 264 5.53 -6.90 13.25
C HIS A 264 4.66 -5.73 13.71
N LYS A 265 4.81 -4.54 13.11
CA LYS A 265 4.00 -3.35 13.40
C LYS A 265 2.51 -3.64 13.14
N GLY A 266 2.18 -4.31 12.04
CA GLY A 266 0.80 -4.71 11.70
C GLY A 266 0.20 -5.70 12.70
N LEU A 267 0.96 -6.74 13.06
CA LEU A 267 0.51 -7.77 14.00
C LEU A 267 0.34 -7.24 15.43
N LYS A 268 1.20 -6.32 15.88
CA LYS A 268 1.11 -5.71 17.21
C LYS A 268 -0.20 -4.92 17.41
N LYS A 269 -0.71 -4.28 16.35
CA LYS A 269 -1.96 -3.51 16.36
C LYS A 269 -3.20 -4.36 16.65
N LEU A 270 -3.13 -5.69 16.59
CA LEU A 270 -4.27 -6.58 16.80
C LEU A 270 -4.94 -6.40 18.19
N ARG A 271 -4.16 -6.03 19.22
CA ARG A 271 -4.65 -5.86 20.60
C ARG A 271 -4.52 -4.43 21.13
N GLU A 272 -4.01 -3.52 20.31
CA GLU A 272 -3.88 -2.11 20.68
C GLU A 272 -5.15 -1.36 20.25
N PRO A 273 -5.59 -0.34 21.01
CA PRO A 273 -6.67 0.52 20.57
C PRO A 273 -6.27 1.26 19.29
N VAL A 274 -7.26 1.55 18.45
CA VAL A 274 -7.04 2.36 17.25
C VAL A 274 -6.67 3.78 17.68
N ASP A 275 -5.45 4.21 17.34
CA ASP A 275 -5.00 5.59 17.54
C ASP A 275 -5.78 6.52 16.57
N PRO A 276 -6.64 7.42 17.07
CA PRO A 276 -7.47 8.30 16.24
C PRO A 276 -6.69 9.43 15.56
N ASP A 277 -5.41 9.63 15.91
CA ASP A 277 -4.56 10.69 15.35
C ASP A 277 -3.50 10.11 14.38
N LEU A 278 -3.58 8.81 14.09
CA LEU A 278 -2.71 8.15 13.12
C LEU A 278 -3.04 8.60 11.69
N TRP A 279 -2.01 9.04 10.99
CA TRP A 279 -2.09 9.39 9.57
C TRP A 279 -2.10 8.13 8.72
N ILE A 280 -2.94 8.12 7.68
CA ILE A 280 -3.13 6.95 6.79
C ILE A 280 -2.14 6.97 5.62
N ILE A 281 -1.64 8.17 5.28
CA ILE A 281 -0.72 8.38 4.18
C ILE A 281 0.37 9.37 4.64
N GLY A 282 1.62 9.08 4.34
CA GLY A 282 2.73 9.99 4.58
C GLY A 282 2.70 11.29 3.77
N ALA A 283 3.37 12.30 4.31
CA ALA A 283 3.36 13.68 3.80
C ALA A 283 3.93 13.87 2.38
N ALA A 284 4.70 12.91 1.88
CA ALA A 284 5.37 12.97 0.58
C ALA A 284 4.58 12.36 -0.59
N VAL A 285 3.34 11.90 -0.38
CA VAL A 285 2.51 11.22 -1.41
C VAL A 285 1.59 12.22 -2.13
N VAL A 286 1.65 12.35 -3.46
CA VAL A 286 0.71 13.22 -4.23
C VAL A 286 -0.66 12.56 -4.33
N ASN A 287 -1.49 12.69 -3.28
CA ASN A 287 -2.88 12.23 -3.31
C ASN A 287 -3.74 12.94 -2.24
N ALA A 288 -5.06 12.75 -2.33
CA ALA A 288 -6.02 13.02 -1.26
C ALA A 288 -6.84 11.75 -0.99
N PHE A 289 -7.33 11.58 0.23
CA PHE A 289 -8.04 10.37 0.64
C PHE A 289 -9.16 10.67 1.64
N TYR A 290 -10.12 9.74 1.72
CA TYR A 290 -11.09 9.66 2.80
C TYR A 290 -11.06 8.26 3.42
N SER A 291 -11.09 8.19 4.74
CA SER A 291 -11.20 6.94 5.49
C SER A 291 -12.52 6.87 6.24
N HIS A 292 -13.40 5.99 5.75
CA HIS A 292 -14.73 5.75 6.28
C HIS A 292 -14.70 5.33 7.76
N ASN A 293 -13.76 4.43 8.13
CA ASN A 293 -13.66 3.88 9.49
C ASN A 293 -13.18 4.90 10.53
N ARG A 294 -12.44 5.92 10.10
CA ARG A 294 -11.89 6.97 10.98
C ARG A 294 -12.63 8.30 10.86
N ASN A 295 -13.54 8.41 9.89
CA ASN A 295 -14.15 9.65 9.45
C ASN A 295 -13.11 10.77 9.23
N GLN A 296 -12.06 10.46 8.48
CA GLN A 296 -10.91 11.34 8.25
C GLN A 296 -10.74 11.65 6.77
N ILE A 297 -10.51 12.92 6.46
CA ILE A 297 -9.99 13.36 5.17
C ILE A 297 -8.51 13.71 5.31
N GLY A 298 -7.73 13.36 4.29
CA GLY A 298 -6.34 13.77 4.24
C GLY A 298 -5.97 14.32 2.88
N GLU A 299 -5.22 15.40 2.87
CA GLU A 299 -4.72 16.03 1.65
C GLU A 299 -3.22 16.28 1.79
N ARG A 300 -2.47 15.88 0.76
CA ARG A 300 -1.06 16.25 0.68
C ARG A 300 -0.92 17.71 0.29
N SER A 301 0.01 18.37 0.96
CA SER A 301 0.24 19.81 0.81
C SER A 301 0.73 20.30 -0.57
N THR A 302 1.01 19.41 -1.55
CA THR A 302 1.40 19.81 -2.92
C THR A 302 0.34 19.51 -3.98
N VAL A 303 -0.82 18.92 -3.62
CA VAL A 303 -1.96 18.73 -4.54
C VAL A 303 -2.68 20.06 -4.84
N THR A 304 -2.31 21.12 -4.13
CA THR A 304 -2.49 22.50 -4.55
C THR A 304 -1.19 23.04 -5.17
N PRO A 305 -0.76 22.58 -6.36
CA PRO A 305 0.05 23.47 -7.17
C PRO A 305 -0.81 24.71 -7.40
N VAL A 306 -0.14 25.86 -7.43
CA VAL A 306 -0.64 27.12 -7.98
C VAL A 306 -1.33 26.92 -9.36
N GLN A 307 -1.28 25.75 -9.99
CA GLN A 307 -2.05 25.39 -11.17
C GLN A 307 -3.57 25.23 -10.94
N ASN A 308 -4.05 24.66 -9.83
CA ASN A 308 -5.51 24.45 -9.64
C ASN A 308 -6.25 25.73 -9.23
N VAL A 309 -5.59 26.67 -8.56
CA VAL A 309 -6.17 27.99 -8.21
C VAL A 309 -5.69 29.11 -9.16
N GLY A 310 -4.51 28.97 -9.75
CA GLY A 310 -3.85 30.00 -10.57
C GLY A 310 -4.03 29.87 -12.08
N SER A 311 -4.87 28.96 -12.57
CA SER A 311 -5.25 28.91 -13.99
C SER A 311 -6.00 30.16 -14.48
N LEU A 312 -6.34 31.10 -13.58
CA LEU A 312 -6.87 32.42 -13.92
C LEU A 312 -5.81 33.54 -13.93
N LYS A 313 -4.60 33.33 -13.40
CA LYS A 313 -3.56 34.38 -13.33
C LYS A 313 -2.15 33.80 -13.32
N LYS A 314 -1.55 33.57 -14.50
CA LYS A 314 -0.13 33.89 -14.85
C LYS A 314 0.32 33.12 -16.09
N LYS A 315 0.08 33.70 -17.27
CA LYS A 315 1.09 33.66 -18.35
C LYS A 315 2.23 34.61 -17.94
N LYS A 316 3.48 34.20 -18.18
CA LYS A 316 4.77 34.89 -17.96
C LYS A 316 5.46 34.60 -16.62
N LYS A 317 6.40 33.64 -16.65
CA LYS A 317 7.85 33.90 -16.66
C LYS A 317 8.60 32.57 -16.80
N LYS A 318 9.42 32.46 -17.86
CA LYS A 318 10.48 31.46 -18.01
C LYS A 318 11.64 31.87 -17.09
N THR A 319 12.21 30.93 -16.37
CA THR A 319 13.59 31.05 -15.88
C THR A 319 14.23 29.67 -15.82
N ASP A 320 15.46 29.59 -16.32
CA ASP A 320 16.34 28.44 -16.44
C ASP A 320 16.62 27.71 -15.12
N TYR A 321 16.72 26.39 -15.21
CA TYR A 321 17.49 25.58 -14.26
C TYR A 321 18.49 24.75 -15.07
N THR A 322 19.73 25.23 -15.07
CA THR A 322 20.93 24.46 -15.44
C THR A 322 21.69 24.20 -14.14
N GLU A 323 22.39 23.07 -14.09
CA GLU A 323 23.36 22.65 -13.07
C GLU A 323 22.84 21.86 -11.85
N MET A 324 22.91 20.53 -11.97
CA MET A 324 23.53 19.69 -10.94
C MET A 324 24.00 18.38 -11.59
N LYS A 325 25.27 18.36 -12.02
CA LYS A 325 26.03 17.16 -12.39
C LYS A 325 27.09 16.93 -11.31
N ARG A 326 27.32 15.64 -11.00
CA ARG A 326 28.33 15.02 -10.13
C ARG A 326 27.92 14.75 -8.68
N CYS A 327 27.69 13.48 -8.39
CA CYS A 327 28.33 12.81 -7.27
C CYS A 327 29.13 11.65 -7.88
N ASP A 328 30.44 11.63 -7.60
CA ASP A 328 31.32 10.49 -7.80
C ASP A 328 31.00 9.36 -6.83
#